data_AF-A0A6V7IJW9-F1
#
_entry.id   AF-A0A6V7IJW9-F1
#
_cell.length_a   1.000
_cell.length_b   1.000
_cell.length_c   1.000
_cell.angle_alpha   90.00
_cell.angle_beta   90.00
_cell.angle_gamma   90.00
#
_symmetry.space_group_name_H-M   'P 1'
#
loop_
_entity.id
_entity.type
_entity.pdbx_description
1 polymer ?
#
loop_
_entity_poly.entity_id
_entity_poly.type
_entity_poly.pdbx_seq_one_letter_code
_entity_poly.pdbx_strand_id
1 'polypeptide(L)'
;LNISVRRLGGSYGSKISRGAVVSCACAVAAHVLNRPARFVMSIEGNMSTIGKRPAIKHVYDVGVDADGMIQYLDQKSWHNMGYSFNDPVSFLSLAHAYSCYEPGTWNSIDYNARTDVPCTTYTRGP
;
A
#
# COMPACT_ATOMS: atom_id res chain seq x y z
N LEU A 1 16.74 10.76 20.27
CA LEU A 1 17.11 10.38 18.89
C LEU A 1 16.76 11.56 17.99
N ASN A 2 17.73 12.11 17.25
CA ASN A 2 17.49 13.20 16.32
C ASN A 2 17.48 12.64 14.90
N ILE A 3 16.44 12.94 14.11
CA ILE A 3 16.28 12.45 12.74
C ILE A 3 16.26 13.66 11.81
N SER A 4 17.08 13.64 10.76
CA SER A 4 17.11 14.71 9.76
C SER A 4 17.00 14.14 8.34
N VAL A 5 16.18 14.79 7.51
CA VAL A 5 16.00 14.45 6.10
C VAL A 5 16.10 15.73 5.29
N ARG A 6 17.16 15.87 4.48
CA ARG A 6 17.32 17.05 3.61
C ARG A 6 16.45 16.97 2.36
N ARG A 7 16.49 15.83 1.65
CA ARG A 7 15.72 15.55 0.44
C ARG A 7 15.59 14.05 0.23
N LEU A 8 14.59 13.62 -0.54
CA LEU A 8 14.44 12.25 -1.02
C LEU A 8 14.54 12.22 -2.55
N GLY A 9 15.34 11.30 -3.09
CA GLY A 9 15.35 10.99 -4.53
C GLY A 9 14.16 10.09 -4.90
N GLY A 10 12.94 10.61 -4.76
CA GLY A 10 11.71 9.85 -4.95
C GLY A 10 11.31 8.99 -3.73
N SER A 11 10.01 8.88 -3.50
CA SER A 11 9.41 8.07 -2.42
C SER A 11 8.22 7.28 -2.96
N TYR A 12 7.29 7.98 -3.61
CA TYR A 12 6.07 7.41 -4.19
C TYR A 12 5.23 6.57 -3.21
N GLY A 13 5.38 6.77 -1.89
CA GLY A 13 4.58 6.15 -0.84
C GLY A 13 5.40 5.23 0.09
N SER A 14 6.30 4.41 -0.46
CA SER A 14 6.99 3.37 0.33
C SER A 14 7.86 3.89 1.47
N LYS A 15 8.44 5.11 1.33
CA LYS A 15 9.31 5.69 2.38
C LYS A 15 8.54 6.34 3.53
N ILE A 16 7.21 6.18 3.63
CA ILE A 16 6.41 6.59 4.79
C ILE A 16 6.68 5.65 5.97
N SER A 17 6.48 4.35 5.77
CA SER A 17 6.63 3.32 6.81
C SER A 17 7.86 2.44 6.60
N ARG A 18 8.24 2.14 5.34
CA ARG A 18 9.26 1.12 5.03
C ARG A 18 10.69 1.59 5.21
N GLY A 19 10.90 2.90 5.30
CA GLY A 19 12.20 3.47 5.68
C GLY A 19 12.69 2.99 7.05
N ALA A 20 11.75 2.65 7.95
CA ALA A 20 12.05 2.14 9.29
C ALA A 20 12.84 0.82 9.27
N VAL A 21 12.59 -0.06 8.29
CA VAL A 21 13.28 -1.35 8.19
C VAL A 21 14.79 -1.15 8.03
N VAL A 22 15.19 -0.23 7.14
CA VAL A 22 16.60 0.05 6.87
C VAL A 22 17.24 0.89 7.99
N SER A 23 16.51 1.87 8.52
CA SER A 23 17.04 2.74 9.58
C SER A 23 17.23 2.00 10.91
N CYS A 24 16.29 1.12 11.29
CA CYS A 24 16.42 0.30 12.50
C CYS A 24 17.58 -0.68 12.39
N ALA A 25 17.73 -1.38 11.24
CA ALA A 25 18.87 -2.26 11.01
C ALA A 25 20.21 -1.51 11.11
N CYS A 26 20.30 -0.33 10.50
CA CYS A 26 21.49 0.51 10.57
C CYS A 26 21.77 1.04 11.98
N ALA A 27 20.72 1.38 12.75
CA ALA A 27 20.84 1.86 14.12
C ALA A 27 21.38 0.77 15.05
N VAL A 28 20.92 -0.49 14.90
CA VAL A 28 21.46 -1.63 15.65
C VAL A 28 22.94 -1.84 15.32
N ALA A 29 23.32 -1.81 14.05
CA ALA A 29 24.73 -1.94 13.65
C ALA A 29 25.60 -0.81 14.24
N ALA A 30 25.14 0.44 14.18
CA ALA A 30 25.85 1.58 14.77
C ALA A 30 26.00 1.44 16.30
N HIS A 31 24.97 0.95 16.97
CA HIS A 31 24.96 0.74 18.42
C HIS A 31 25.95 -0.36 18.84
N VAL A 32 25.87 -1.52 18.20
CA VAL A 32 26.73 -2.69 18.53
C VAL A 32 28.20 -2.41 18.21
N LEU A 33 28.49 -1.75 17.09
CA LEU A 33 29.86 -1.46 16.67
C LEU A 33 30.43 -0.17 17.29
N ASN A 34 29.61 0.60 18.00
CA ASN A 34 29.93 1.89 18.58
C ASN A 34 30.65 2.85 17.59
N ARG A 35 30.17 2.89 16.35
CA ARG A 35 30.72 3.73 15.27
C ARG A 35 29.64 4.13 14.28
N PRO A 36 29.81 5.23 13.54
CA PRO A 36 28.89 5.59 12.47
C PRO A 36 28.73 4.44 11.45
N ALA A 37 27.48 4.12 11.13
CA ALA A 37 27.12 3.11 10.13
C ALA A 37 26.31 3.75 8.99
N ARG A 38 26.47 3.21 7.78
CA ARG A 38 25.70 3.61 6.60
C ARG A 38 25.16 2.35 5.94
N PHE A 39 23.84 2.30 5.74
CA PHE A 39 23.19 1.23 5.01
C PHE A 39 22.54 1.80 3.74
N VAL A 40 23.04 1.36 2.58
CA VAL A 40 22.44 1.57 1.27
C VAL A 40 22.05 0.21 0.72
N MET A 41 20.77 0.01 0.40
CA MET A 41 20.30 -1.24 -0.22
C MET A 41 20.71 -1.31 -1.69
N SER A 42 20.99 -2.52 -2.18
CA SER A 42 20.97 -2.77 -3.63
C SER A 42 19.53 -2.66 -4.15
N ILE A 43 19.37 -2.49 -5.47
CA ILE A 43 18.05 -2.39 -6.07
C ILE A 43 17.27 -3.71 -5.91
N GLU A 44 17.95 -4.86 -6.03
CA GLU A 44 17.37 -6.18 -5.87
C GLU A 44 16.86 -6.40 -4.45
N GLY A 45 17.69 -6.09 -3.44
CA GLY A 45 17.30 -6.19 -2.04
C GLY A 45 16.15 -5.24 -1.69
N ASN A 46 16.12 -4.06 -2.30
CA ASN A 46 15.01 -3.13 -2.13
C ASN A 46 13.70 -3.72 -2.69
N MET A 47 13.73 -4.19 -3.93
CA MET A 47 12.57 -4.74 -4.63
C MET A 47 12.03 -6.03 -3.99
N SER A 48 12.89 -6.83 -3.33
CA SER A 48 12.47 -8.03 -2.61
C SER A 48 11.84 -7.74 -1.24
N THR A 49 12.21 -6.63 -0.59
CA THR A 49 11.93 -6.43 0.85
C THR A 49 10.95 -5.31 1.15
N ILE A 50 11.03 -4.18 0.44
CA ILE A 50 10.29 -2.95 0.81
C ILE A 50 8.79 -3.06 0.55
N GLY A 51 8.39 -3.90 -0.40
CA GLY A 51 7.00 -4.04 -0.80
C GLY A 51 6.66 -3.20 -2.02
N LYS A 52 5.43 -3.42 -2.52
CA LYS A 52 4.89 -2.79 -3.73
C LYS A 52 3.40 -2.52 -3.58
N ARG A 53 2.78 -1.94 -4.61
CA ARG A 53 1.32 -1.78 -4.70
C ARG A 53 0.65 -3.14 -4.48
N PRO A 54 -0.44 -3.21 -3.70
CA PRO A 54 -1.16 -4.45 -3.54
C PRO A 54 -1.81 -4.91 -4.83
N ALA A 55 -1.74 -6.24 -5.03
CA ALA A 55 -2.56 -6.89 -6.04
C ALA A 55 -3.98 -6.99 -5.49
N ILE A 56 -4.95 -6.53 -6.27
CA ILE A 56 -6.35 -6.47 -5.86
C ILE A 56 -7.17 -7.31 -6.83
N LYS A 57 -7.97 -8.22 -6.29
CA LYS A 57 -8.99 -8.94 -7.05
C LYS A 57 -10.32 -8.23 -6.84
N HIS A 58 -10.96 -7.78 -7.92
CA HIS A 58 -12.30 -7.21 -7.89
C HIS A 58 -13.28 -8.17 -8.58
N VAL A 59 -14.44 -8.37 -7.96
CA VAL A 59 -15.59 -9.05 -8.53
C VAL A 59 -16.77 -8.10 -8.39
N TYR A 60 -17.46 -7.82 -9.49
CA TYR A 60 -18.56 -6.87 -9.49
C TYR A 60 -19.69 -7.38 -10.40
N ASP A 61 -20.91 -6.98 -10.04
CA ASP A 61 -22.09 -7.03 -10.88
C ASP A 61 -22.67 -5.63 -11.01
N VAL A 62 -23.04 -5.24 -12.24
CA VAL A 62 -23.48 -3.88 -12.55
C VAL A 62 -24.68 -3.91 -13.48
N GLY A 63 -25.73 -3.21 -13.08
CA GLY A 63 -26.91 -2.97 -13.90
C GLY A 63 -26.89 -1.58 -14.49
N VAL A 64 -27.14 -1.47 -15.79
CA VAL A 64 -27.23 -0.20 -16.52
C VAL A 64 -28.53 -0.18 -17.31
N ASP A 65 -29.20 0.97 -17.37
CA ASP A 65 -30.40 1.14 -18.18
C ASP A 65 -30.09 1.46 -19.66
N ALA A 66 -31.15 1.70 -20.45
CA ALA A 66 -31.01 2.02 -21.87
C ALA A 66 -30.34 3.37 -22.16
N ASP A 67 -30.38 4.31 -21.20
CA ASP A 67 -29.77 5.63 -21.29
C ASP A 67 -28.30 5.63 -20.82
N GLY A 68 -27.81 4.50 -20.31
CA GLY A 68 -26.45 4.34 -19.83
C GLY A 68 -26.25 4.69 -18.34
N MET A 69 -27.33 4.92 -17.59
CA MET A 69 -27.26 5.26 -16.17
C MET A 69 -27.10 3.99 -15.32
N ILE A 70 -26.14 4.02 -14.40
CA ILE A 70 -25.87 2.92 -13.46
C ILE A 70 -27.03 2.83 -12.48
N GLN A 71 -27.73 1.70 -12.50
CA GLN A 71 -28.88 1.43 -11.63
C GLN A 71 -28.44 0.81 -10.31
N TYR A 72 -27.44 -0.07 -10.34
CA TYR A 72 -26.83 -0.66 -9.15
C TYR A 72 -25.40 -1.10 -9.43
N LEU A 73 -24.60 -1.20 -8.37
CA LEU A 73 -23.28 -1.82 -8.38
C LEU A 73 -23.10 -2.65 -7.13
N ASP A 74 -22.98 -3.98 -7.27
CA ASP A 74 -22.61 -4.89 -6.19
C ASP A 74 -21.16 -5.33 -6.41
N GLN A 75 -20.25 -4.88 -5.55
CA GLN A 75 -18.82 -5.19 -5.67
C GLN A 75 -18.18 -5.74 -4.40
N LYS A 76 -17.25 -6.68 -4.61
CA LYS A 76 -16.36 -7.22 -3.59
C LYS A 76 -14.93 -7.13 -4.07
N SER A 77 -14.04 -6.66 -3.20
CA SER A 77 -12.61 -6.61 -3.50
C SER A 77 -11.76 -7.31 -2.43
N TRP A 78 -10.66 -7.91 -2.85
CA TRP A 78 -9.68 -8.53 -1.96
C TRP A 78 -8.30 -7.97 -2.27
N HIS A 79 -7.73 -7.30 -1.27
CA HIS A 79 -6.43 -6.67 -1.34
C HIS A 79 -5.40 -7.60 -0.72
N ASN A 80 -4.43 -8.09 -1.50
CA ASN A 80 -3.34 -8.88 -0.94
C ASN A 80 -2.38 -7.96 -0.18
N MET A 81 -2.34 -8.07 1.15
CA MET A 81 -1.50 -7.23 2.03
C MET A 81 -0.13 -7.83 2.34
N GLY A 82 0.13 -9.06 1.89
CA GLY A 82 1.30 -9.83 2.31
C GLY A 82 1.20 -10.28 3.77
N TYR A 83 2.36 -10.48 4.40
CA TYR A 83 2.43 -11.16 5.70
C TYR A 83 1.89 -10.34 6.88
N SER A 84 1.69 -9.03 6.72
CA SER A 84 1.19 -8.10 7.75
C SER A 84 0.34 -6.98 7.14
N PHE A 85 -0.65 -6.51 7.89
CA PHE A 85 -1.61 -5.48 7.49
C PHE A 85 -1.13 -4.04 7.78
N ASN A 86 0.18 -3.80 7.73
CA ASN A 86 0.79 -2.57 8.27
C ASN A 86 0.49 -1.31 7.43
N ASP A 87 0.24 -1.47 6.12
CA ASP A 87 -0.17 -0.37 5.22
C ASP A 87 -1.47 -0.76 4.48
N PRO A 88 -2.64 -0.78 5.15
CA PRO A 88 -3.88 -1.19 4.51
C PRO A 88 -4.36 -0.11 3.54
N VAL A 89 -4.71 -0.48 2.30
CA VAL A 89 -5.23 0.45 1.29
C VAL A 89 -6.72 0.24 0.98
N SER A 90 -7.33 -0.79 1.54
CA SER A 90 -8.73 -1.15 1.26
C SER A 90 -9.68 -0.01 1.59
N PHE A 91 -9.49 0.67 2.73
CA PHE A 91 -10.34 1.79 3.13
C PHE A 91 -10.28 2.96 2.15
N LEU A 92 -9.11 3.22 1.57
CA LEU A 92 -8.94 4.25 0.53
C LEU A 92 -9.59 3.81 -0.77
N SER A 93 -9.51 2.53 -1.10
CA SER A 93 -10.12 1.99 -2.32
C SER A 93 -11.64 2.14 -2.27
N LEU A 94 -12.26 1.77 -1.15
CA LEU A 94 -13.69 1.98 -0.91
C LEU A 94 -14.09 3.46 -0.96
N ALA A 95 -13.30 4.35 -0.32
CA ALA A 95 -13.55 5.78 -0.29
C ALA A 95 -13.46 6.46 -1.67
N HIS A 96 -12.79 5.84 -2.65
CA HIS A 96 -12.66 6.37 -4.01
C HIS A 96 -13.37 5.51 -5.06
N ALA A 97 -14.04 4.43 -4.65
CA ALA A 97 -14.65 3.47 -5.56
C ALA A 97 -15.70 4.12 -6.48
N TYR A 98 -16.36 5.18 -6.01
CA TYR A 98 -17.38 5.91 -6.77
C TYR A 98 -16.83 6.88 -7.80
N SER A 99 -15.54 7.22 -7.75
CA SER A 99 -14.90 8.16 -8.69
C SER A 99 -15.71 9.45 -8.85
N CYS A 100 -16.38 9.64 -9.98
CA CYS A 100 -17.22 10.80 -10.31
C CYS A 100 -18.71 10.44 -10.50
N TYR A 101 -19.14 9.28 -10.02
CA TYR A 101 -20.52 8.80 -10.12
C TYR A 101 -21.25 8.92 -8.78
N GLU A 102 -22.59 8.96 -8.83
CA GLU A 102 -23.46 8.94 -7.65
C GLU A 102 -23.58 7.51 -7.11
N PRO A 103 -23.09 7.21 -5.89
CA PRO A 103 -23.02 5.84 -5.36
C PRO A 103 -24.29 5.39 -4.63
N GLY A 104 -25.39 6.14 -4.70
CA GLY A 104 -26.59 5.90 -3.88
C GLY A 104 -27.17 4.48 -3.94
N THR A 105 -26.94 3.74 -5.03
CA THR A 105 -27.42 2.36 -5.23
C THR A 105 -26.29 1.32 -5.20
N TRP A 106 -25.11 1.69 -4.68
CA TRP A 106 -23.93 0.86 -4.72
C TRP A 106 -23.70 0.16 -3.38
N ASN A 107 -23.35 -1.11 -3.44
CA ASN A 107 -22.99 -1.93 -2.30
C ASN A 107 -21.57 -2.48 -2.53
N SER A 108 -20.66 -2.10 -1.62
CA SER A 108 -19.22 -2.31 -1.81
C SER A 108 -18.60 -2.87 -0.54
N ILE A 109 -17.89 -3.99 -0.67
CA ILE A 109 -17.22 -4.67 0.45
C ILE A 109 -15.76 -4.93 0.10
N ASP A 110 -14.84 -4.45 0.93
CA ASP A 110 -13.40 -4.62 0.74
C ASP A 110 -12.79 -5.48 1.84
N TYR A 111 -11.99 -6.47 1.43
CA TYR A 111 -11.29 -7.40 2.31
C TYR A 111 -9.77 -7.20 2.22
N ASN A 112 -9.10 -7.28 3.37
CA ASN A 112 -7.64 -7.37 3.45
C ASN A 112 -7.23 -8.84 3.60
N ALA A 113 -6.51 -9.38 2.63
CA ALA A 113 -6.05 -10.76 2.63
C ALA A 113 -4.59 -10.84 3.10
N ARG A 114 -4.34 -11.71 4.09
CA ARG A 114 -2.98 -12.05 4.55
C ARG A 114 -2.42 -13.18 3.70
N THR A 115 -1.17 -13.06 3.27
CA THR A 115 -0.47 -14.10 2.49
C THR A 115 1.01 -14.14 2.85
N ASP A 116 1.75 -15.16 2.39
CA ASP A 116 3.18 -15.33 2.71
C ASP A 116 4.12 -14.60 1.74
N VAL A 117 3.67 -13.49 1.16
CA VAL A 117 4.50 -12.62 0.31
C VAL A 117 4.96 -11.37 1.08
N PRO A 118 6.00 -10.65 0.59
CA PRO A 118 6.41 -9.39 1.19
C PRO A 118 5.23 -8.43 1.35
N CYS A 119 5.17 -7.74 2.50
CA CYS A 119 4.10 -6.77 2.76
C CYS A 119 4.01 -5.75 1.63
N THR A 120 2.79 -5.41 1.26
CA THR A 120 2.54 -4.28 0.36
C THR A 120 2.68 -2.97 1.12
N THR A 121 2.77 -1.87 0.39
CA THR A 121 2.92 -0.54 0.96
C THR A 121 2.19 0.49 0.12
N TYR A 122 2.01 1.69 0.67
CA TYR A 122 1.42 2.81 -0.05
C TYR A 122 2.19 3.11 -1.32
N THR A 123 1.44 3.43 -2.37
CA THR A 123 2.00 3.83 -3.66
C THR A 123 1.37 5.15 -4.11
N ARG A 124 1.87 5.77 -5.18
CA ARG A 124 1.22 6.99 -5.68
C ARG A 124 -0.18 6.64 -6.20
N GLY A 125 -1.23 7.24 -5.63
CA GLY A 125 -2.60 7.08 -6.10
C GLY A 125 -3.47 6.14 -5.29
N PRO A 126 -3.57 6.38 -3.97
CA PRO A 126 -2.77 5.81 -2.85
C PRO A 126 -2.08 4.44 -3.01
#